data_AF-A0A7T8QXG4-F1
#
_entry.id   AF-A0A7T8QXG4-F1
#
_cell.length_a   1.000
_cell.length_b   1.000
_cell.length_c   1.000
_cell.angle_alpha   90.00
_cell.angle_beta   90.00
_cell.angle_gamma   90.00
#
_symmetry.space_group_name_H-M   'P 1'
#
loop_
_entity.id
_entity.type
_entity.pdbx_description
1 polymer ?
#
loop_
_entity_poly.entity_id
_entity_poly.type
_entity_poly.pdbx_seq_one_letter_code
_entity_poly.pdbx_strand_id
1 'polypeptide(L)' 'EKIFTVQATHNSQNDRILTWKKEDIPVELRTAFRRQKPPSVMVWAGVTSDGKRAPFIFVEEGVKVDQAFIFTFFPR' A
#
# COMPACT_ATOMS: atom_id res chain seq x y z
N GLU A 1 2.59 -15.61 -8.68
CA GLU A 1 1.36 -14.91 -8.23
C GLU A 1 1.69 -14.14 -6.96
N LYS A 2 1.31 -12.86 -6.84
CA LYS A 2 1.57 -12.05 -5.63
C LYS A 2 0.24 -11.74 -4.98
N ILE A 3 0.05 -12.20 -3.74
CA ILE A 3 -1.20 -12.02 -2.97
C ILE A 3 -1.16 -10.63 -2.34
N PHE A 4 -2.18 -9.81 -2.62
CA PHE A 4 -2.34 -8.49 -2.04
C PHE A 4 -3.46 -8.49 -1.01
N THR A 5 -3.11 -8.27 0.25
CA THR A 5 -4.08 -8.00 1.32
C THR A 5 -4.48 -6.52 1.28
N VAL A 6 -5.17 -6.13 0.20
CA VAL A 6 -5.83 -4.82 0.16
C VAL A 6 -7.01 -4.92 1.12
N GLN A 7 -6.86 -4.33 2.31
CA GLN A 7 -7.75 -4.42 3.47
C GLN A 7 -9.20 -4.79 3.16
N ALA A 8 -9.67 -5.91 3.72
CA ALA A 8 -11.00 -6.45 3.47
C ALA A 8 -12.15 -5.53 3.94
N THR A 9 -11.92 -4.65 4.92
CA THR A 9 -12.90 -3.64 5.37
C THR A 9 -12.23 -2.54 6.19
N HIS A 10 -12.10 -1.33 5.63
CA HIS A 10 -11.69 -0.11 6.34
C HIS A 10 -12.92 0.58 6.99
N ASN A 11 -13.70 -0.13 7.81
CA ASN A 11 -14.82 0.53 8.50
C ASN A 11 -14.32 1.16 9.82
N SER A 12 -13.93 2.44 9.73
CA SER A 12 -13.45 3.25 10.85
C SER A 12 -14.41 3.35 12.04
N GLN A 13 -15.69 3.02 11.83
CA GLN A 13 -16.75 3.05 12.85
C GLN A 13 -16.72 1.83 13.79
N ASN A 14 -16.01 0.75 13.43
CA ASN A 14 -15.99 -0.49 14.23
C ASN A 14 -14.94 -0.49 15.35
N ASP A 15 -13.96 0.41 15.34
CA ASP A 15 -12.93 0.49 16.40
C ASP A 15 -13.42 1.32 17.60
N ARG A 16 -14.54 0.92 18.23
CA ARG A 16 -15.05 1.62 19.43
C ARG A 16 -14.46 1.03 20.70
N ILE A 17 -13.89 1.89 21.54
CA ILE A 17 -13.53 1.57 22.92
C ILE A 17 -14.64 2.13 23.81
N LEU A 18 -15.31 1.25 24.56
CA LEU A 18 -16.34 1.64 25.53
C LEU A 18 -15.72 1.66 26.92
N THR A 19 -15.64 2.84 27.54
CA THR A 19 -15.21 2.98 28.94
C THR A 19 -16.10 3.96 29.68
N TRP A 20 -16.10 3.85 31.01
CA TRP A 20 -16.84 4.75 31.89
C TRP A 20 -16.10 6.06 32.14
N LYS A 21 -14.76 6.01 32.20
CA LYS A 21 -13.89 7.18 32.36
C LYS A 21 -12.73 7.15 31.37
N LYS A 22 -12.27 8.33 30.96
CA LYS A 22 -11.18 8.46 29.97
C LYS A 22 -9.85 7.97 30.55
N GLU A 23 -9.66 8.11 31.86
CA GLU A 23 -8.46 7.69 32.58
C GLU A 23 -8.25 6.17 32.49
N ASP A 24 -9.35 5.41 32.38
CA ASP A 24 -9.35 3.96 32.26
C ASP A 24 -8.88 3.45 30.89
N ILE A 25 -8.78 4.34 29.88
CA ILE A 25 -8.28 3.97 28.55
C ILE A 25 -6.74 3.95 28.59
N PRO A 26 -6.09 2.80 28.32
CA PRO A 26 -4.64 2.72 28.17
C PRO A 26 -4.15 3.74 27.15
N VAL A 27 -3.05 4.44 27.45
CA VAL A 27 -2.53 5.54 26.61
C VAL A 27 -2.30 5.09 25.16
N GLU A 28 -1.84 3.87 24.97
CA GLU A 28 -1.61 3.22 23.67
C GLU A 28 -2.88 3.10 22.82
N LEU A 29 -4.04 2.92 23.46
CA LEU A 29 -5.33 2.77 22.80
C LEU A 29 -6.07 4.09 22.59
N ARG A 30 -5.57 5.20 23.17
CA ARG A 30 -6.17 6.54 22.98
C ARG A 30 -5.92 7.08 21.57
N THR A 31 -4.93 6.55 20.86
CA THR A 31 -4.51 7.05 19.55
C THR A 31 -4.44 5.90 18.56
N ALA A 32 -5.27 5.94 17.52
CA ALA A 32 -5.21 4.98 16.42
C ALA A 32 -4.45 5.60 15.24
N PHE A 33 -3.30 5.03 14.89
CA PHE A 33 -2.60 5.39 13.66
C PHE A 33 -3.36 4.82 12.47
N ARG A 34 -4.12 5.68 11.79
CA ARG A 34 -4.91 5.31 10.61
C ARG A 34 -4.30 5.95 9.36
N ARG A 35 -4.15 5.13 8.33
CA ARG A 35 -3.83 5.62 7.00
C ARG A 35 -5.11 6.14 6.35
N GLN A 36 -5.11 7.39 5.88
CA GLN A 36 -6.28 8.01 5.24
C GLN A 36 -6.71 7.32 3.95
N LYS A 37 -5.75 6.68 3.27
CA LYS A 37 -5.97 6.03 1.98
C LYS A 37 -5.90 4.51 2.18
N PRO A 38 -6.76 3.74 1.50
CA PRO A 38 -6.62 2.29 1.46
C PRO A 38 -5.22 1.90 0.99
N PRO A 39 -4.70 0.73 1.40
CA PRO A 39 -3.50 0.17 0.82
C PRO A 39 -3.66 0.08 -0.70
N SER A 40 -2.67 0.54 -1.45
CA SER A 40 -2.68 0.49 -2.92
C SER A 40 -1.36 -0.07 -3.41
N VAL A 41 -1.40 -0.83 -4.50
CA VAL A 41 -0.20 -1.33 -5.16
C VAL A 41 -0.13 -0.75 -6.56
N MET A 42 1.03 -0.19 -6.91
CA MET A 42 1.32 0.26 -8.26
C MET A 42 2.06 -0.84 -9.00
N VAL A 43 1.62 -1.13 -10.23
CA VAL A 43 2.26 -2.07 -11.13
C VAL A 43 2.64 -1.32 -12.40
N TRP A 44 3.91 -1.40 -12.76
CA TRP A 44 4.38 -0.95 -14.06
C TRP A 44 4.50 -2.16 -14.99
N ALA A 45 4.04 -2.01 -16.23
CA ALA A 45 4.12 -3.04 -17.25
C ALA A 45 4.51 -2.40 -18.59
N GLY A 46 5.41 -3.06 -19.32
CA GLY A 46 5.78 -2.68 -20.68
C GLY A 46 5.10 -3.59 -21.70
N VAL A 47 4.75 -3.04 -22.85
CA VAL A 47 4.35 -3.84 -24.03
C VAL A 47 5.41 -3.60 -25.09
N THR A 48 6.05 -4.67 -25.57
CA THR A 48 7.05 -4.58 -26.64
C THR A 48 6.47 -5.07 -27.96
N SER A 49 6.90 -4.46 -29.06
CA SER A 49 6.47 -4.84 -30.41
C SER A 49 7.02 -6.20 -30.85
N ASP A 50 8.14 -6.63 -30.28
CA ASP A 50 8.76 -7.93 -30.54
C ASP A 50 8.11 -9.10 -29.78
N GLY A 51 7.02 -8.84 -29.05
CA GLY A 51 6.27 -9.84 -28.30
C GLY A 51 6.99 -10.37 -27.06
N LYS A 52 8.16 -9.81 -26.70
CA LYS A 52 8.86 -10.17 -25.46
C LYS A 52 8.05 -9.69 -24.26
N ARG A 53 7.93 -10.56 -23.25
CA ARG A 53 7.29 -10.18 -22.00
C ARG A 53 8.18 -9.19 -21.26
N ALA A 54 7.74 -7.93 -21.18
CA ALA A 54 8.27 -7.05 -20.15
C ALA A 54 7.78 -7.56 -18.78
N PRO A 55 8.66 -7.63 -17.77
CA PRO A 55 8.25 -8.04 -16.43
C PRO A 55 7.23 -7.05 -15.85
N PHE A 56 6.26 -7.58 -15.10
CA PHE A 56 5.45 -6.76 -14.21
C PHE A 56 6.31 -6.30 -13.04
N ILE A 57 6.49 -4.99 -12.93
CA ILE A 57 7.28 -4.37 -11.86
C ILE A 57 6.31 -3.88 -10.79
N PHE A 58 6.36 -4.49 -9.62
CA PHE A 58 5.62 -4.03 -8.46
C PHE A 58 6.38 -2.87 -7.81
N VAL A 59 5.78 -1.70 -7.84
CA VAL A 59 6.38 -0.48 -7.28
C VAL A 59 5.97 -0.39 -5.81
N GLU A 60 6.97 -0.24 -4.95
CA GLU A 60 6.74 -0.02 -3.52
C GLU A 60 6.03 1.32 -3.30
N GLU A 61 5.26 1.38 -2.21
CA GLU A 61 4.55 2.60 -1.87
C GLU A 61 5.52 3.76 -1.62
N GLY A 62 5.19 4.93 -2.17
CA GLY A 62 5.99 6.15 -1.99
C GLY A 62 7.19 6.23 -2.93
N VAL A 63 7.49 5.18 -3.71
CA VAL A 63 8.51 5.22 -4.75
C VAL A 63 8.01 6.04 -5.93
N LYS A 64 8.82 7.02 -6.34
CA LYS A 64 8.59 7.80 -7.56
C LYS A 64 9.04 6.99 -8.77
N VAL A 65 8.14 6.77 -9.71
CA VAL A 65 8.47 6.15 -11.00
C VAL A 65 9.01 7.23 -11.94
N ASP A 66 10.31 7.19 -12.23
CA ASP A 66 10.99 8.05 -13.18
C ASP A 66 11.90 7.24 -14.13
N GLN A 67 12.68 7.93 -14.98
CA GLN A 67 13.56 7.28 -15.93
C GLN A 67 14.64 6.42 -15.26
N ALA A 68 15.21 6.89 -14.15
CA ALA A 68 16.24 6.16 -13.43
C ALA A 68 15.64 4.87 -12.84
N PHE A 69 14.45 4.96 -12.24
CA PHE A 69 13.72 3.80 -11.75
C PHE A 69 13.43 2.78 -12.87
N ILE A 70 13.07 3.23 -14.07
CA ILE A 70 12.79 2.30 -15.19
C ILE A 70 14.09 1.65 -15.70
N PHE A 71 15.20 2.40 -15.79
CA PHE A 71 16.48 1.88 -16.27
C PHE A 71 17.11 0.82 -15.36
N THR A 72 16.74 0.73 -14.08
CA THR A 72 17.20 -0.39 -13.23
C THR A 72 16.65 -1.73 -13.69
N PHE A 73 15.48 -1.75 -14.33
CA PHE A 73 14.85 -2.98 -14.84
C PHE A 73 15.10 -3.21 -16.33
N PHE A 74 15.42 -2.14 -17.08
CA PHE A 74 15.74 -2.19 -18.51
C PHE A 74 17.03 -1.42 -18.79
N PRO A 75 18.19 -1.97 -18.41
CA PRO A 75 19.47 -1.40 -18.83
C PRO A 75 19.57 -1.44 -20.36
N ARG A 76 20.21 -0.41 -20.94
CA ARG A 76 20.48 -0.36 -22.39
C ARG A 76 21.44 -1.46 -22.81
#